data_AF-A0AAD7LQJ7-F1
#
_entry.id   AF-A0AAD7LQJ7-F1
#
_cell.length_a   1.000
_cell.length_b   1.000
_cell.length_c   1.000
_cell.angle_alpha   90.00
_cell.angle_beta   90.00
_cell.angle_gamma   90.00
#
_symmetry.space_group_name_H-M   'P 1'
#
loop_
_entity.id
_entity.type
_entity.pdbx_description
1 polymer ?
#
loop_
_entity_poly.entity_id
_entity_poly.type
_entity_poly.pdbx_seq_one_letter_code
_entity_poly.pdbx_strand_id
1 'polypeptide(L)' 'MACSANGIMRKFMEDSMVKSPSGSSPCNIPPPYDPSTLEEFIEKESNLKRQVQIVTIHHQGTFKSQISETPSSYLILGQ' A
#
# COMPACT_ATOMS: atom_id res chain seq x y z
N MET A 1 -21.50 17.98 23.85
CA MET A 1 -20.98 16.96 22.91
C MET A 1 -21.13 15.60 23.57
N ALA A 2 -21.96 14.72 22.99
CA ALA A 2 -22.08 13.34 23.45
C ALA A 2 -21.50 12.46 22.34
N CYS A 3 -20.43 11.74 22.62
CA CYS A 3 -19.93 10.73 21.70
C CYS A 3 -20.90 9.54 21.77
N SER A 4 -21.64 9.28 20.70
CA SER A 4 -22.59 8.14 20.63
C SER A 4 -21.88 6.78 20.50
N ALA A 5 -20.54 6.76 20.51
CA ALA A 5 -19.76 5.53 20.52
C ALA A 5 -20.00 4.77 21.83
N ASN A 6 -20.26 3.46 21.72
CA ASN A 6 -20.43 2.57 22.86
C ASN A 6 -19.54 1.31 22.68
N GLY A 7 -19.48 0.49 23.72
CA GLY A 7 -18.73 -0.75 23.71
C GLY A 7 -17.24 -0.53 23.43
N ILE A 8 -16.67 -1.37 22.57
CA ILE A 8 -15.23 -1.38 22.24
C ILE A 8 -14.79 -0.04 21.63
N MET A 9 -15.64 0.59 20.80
CA MET A 9 -15.33 1.86 20.16
C MET A 9 -15.13 2.98 21.19
N ARG A 10 -16.00 3.06 22.21
CA ARG A 10 -15.85 4.02 23.31
C ARG A 10 -14.56 3.78 24.09
N LYS A 11 -14.32 2.51 24.45
CA LYS A 11 -13.13 2.12 25.21
C LYS A 11 -11.84 2.48 24.48
N PHE A 12 -11.78 2.22 23.18
CA PHE A 12 -10.65 2.57 22.33
C PHE A 12 -10.43 4.09 22.27
N MET A 13 -11.50 4.88 22.11
CA MET A 13 -11.40 6.34 22.09
C MET A 13 -10.91 6.89 23.43
N GLU A 14 -11.45 6.41 24.55
CA GLU A 14 -11.04 6.83 25.90
C GLU A 14 -9.59 6.45 26.20
N ASP A 15 -9.19 5.24 25.85
CA ASP A 15 -7.83 4.73 26.09
C ASP A 15 -6.80 5.41 25.19
N SER A 16 -7.17 5.80 23.96
CA SER A 16 -6.27 6.46 22.99
C SER A 16 -6.23 7.99 23.15
N MET A 17 -7.05 8.56 24.02
CA MET A 17 -7.10 10.02 24.19
C MET A 17 -5.83 10.52 24.87
N VAL A 18 -5.13 11.44 24.22
CA VAL A 18 -3.95 12.11 24.78
C VAL A 18 -4.38 13.00 25.94
N LYS A 19 -3.96 12.67 27.16
CA LYS A 19 -4.39 13.37 28.39
C LYS A 19 -3.55 14.60 28.71
N SER A 20 -2.32 14.63 28.25
CA SER A 20 -1.39 15.74 28.45
C SER A 20 -0.41 15.80 27.28
N PRO A 21 0.14 16.99 26.97
CA PRO A 21 1.26 17.09 26.04
C PRO A 21 2.45 16.26 26.55
N SER A 22 3.31 15.84 25.63
CA SER A 22 4.58 15.20 26.00
C SER A 22 5.46 16.18 26.77
N GLY A 23 6.19 15.69 27.78
CA GLY A 23 7.24 16.46 28.44
C GLY A 23 8.51 16.61 27.59
N SER A 24 8.61 15.85 26.50
CA SER A 24 9.65 16.02 25.48
C SER A 24 9.29 17.16 24.53
N SER A 25 10.30 17.74 23.89
CA SER A 25 10.05 18.58 22.72
C SER A 25 9.27 17.80 21.65
N PRO A 26 8.44 18.49 20.83
CA PRO A 26 7.81 17.87 19.68
C PRO A 26 8.84 17.20 18.76
N CYS A 27 8.42 16.20 18.00
CA CYS A 27 9.25 15.71 16.89
C CYS A 27 9.47 16.84 15.88
N ASN A 28 10.67 16.90 15.31
CA ASN A 28 10.96 17.86 14.25
C ASN A 28 10.27 17.39 12.97
N ILE A 29 9.24 18.12 12.56
CA ILE A 29 8.64 17.93 11.24
C ILE A 29 9.70 18.38 10.23
N PRO A 30 10.07 17.54 9.24
CA PRO A 30 11.01 17.95 8.22
C PRO A 30 10.44 19.15 7.45
N PRO A 31 11.29 20.07 6.99
CA PRO A 31 10.83 21.17 6.15
C PRO A 31 10.13 20.62 4.90
N PRO A 32 9.19 21.39 4.30
CA PRO A 32 8.61 21.03 3.02
C PRO A 32 9.70 20.75 1.98
N TYR A 33 9.43 19.82 1.07
CA TYR A 33 10.30 19.59 -0.08
C TYR A 33 10.44 20.88 -0.88
N ASP A 34 11.65 21.20 -1.29
CA ASP A 34 11.88 22.21 -2.31
C ASP A 34 11.16 21.77 -3.61
N PRO A 35 10.57 22.69 -4.39
CA PRO A 35 9.82 22.34 -5.59
C PRO A 35 10.56 21.40 -6.54
N SER A 36 11.86 21.62 -6.76
CA SER A 36 12.66 20.77 -7.65
C SER A 36 12.82 19.35 -7.09
N THR A 37 13.08 19.23 -5.79
CA THR A 37 13.19 17.91 -5.13
C THR A 37 11.87 17.14 -5.13
N LEU A 38 10.74 17.86 -5.07
CA LEU A 38 9.41 17.27 -5.14
C LEU A 38 9.12 16.74 -6.56
N GLU A 39 9.46 17.50 -7.60
CA GLU A 39 9.30 17.08 -8.99
C GLU A 39 10.14 15.84 -9.30
N GLU A 40 11.42 15.84 -8.89
CA GLU A 40 12.30 14.67 -9.04
C GLU A 40 11.74 13.42 -8.33
N PHE A 41 11.17 13.60 -7.14
CA PHE A 41 10.54 12.51 -6.40
C PHE A 41 9.32 11.94 -7.14
N ILE A 42 8.46 12.82 -7.67
CA ILE A 42 7.27 12.42 -8.45
C ILE A 42 7.67 11.69 -9.73
N GLU A 43 8.68 12.19 -10.44
CA GLU A 43 9.20 11.56 -11.65
C GLU A 43 9.74 10.15 -11.35
N LYS A 44 10.55 10.01 -10.29
CA LYS A 44 11.09 8.73 -9.85
C LYS A 44 9.98 7.73 -9.52
N GLU A 45 8.96 8.18 -8.80
CA GLU A 45 7.79 7.40 -8.41
C GLU A 45 7.05 6.85 -9.64
N SER A 46 6.80 7.71 -10.63
CA SER A 46 6.19 7.34 -11.91
C SER A 46 7.02 6.33 -12.70
N ASN A 47 8.34 6.54 -12.76
CA ASN A 47 9.26 5.61 -13.44
C ASN A 47 9.30 4.22 -12.77
N LEU A 48 9.28 4.17 -11.44
CA LEU A 48 9.22 2.90 -10.71
C LEU A 48 7.90 2.17 -10.95
N LYS A 49 6.76 2.88 -10.89
CA LYS A 49 5.45 2.32 -11.25
C LYS A 49 5.45 1.75 -12.65
N ARG A 50 6.01 2.48 -13.62
CA ARG A 50 6.13 2.02 -15.02
C ARG A 50 6.93 0.73 -15.13
N GLN A 51 8.06 0.63 -14.43
CA GLN A 51 8.89 -0.58 -14.43
C GLN A 51 8.13 -1.78 -13.84
N VAL A 52 7.48 -1.59 -12.69
CA VAL A 52 6.65 -2.64 -12.05
C VAL A 52 5.53 -3.09 -12.99
N GLN A 53 4.85 -2.14 -13.65
CA GLN A 53 3.80 -2.46 -14.61
C GLN A 53 4.33 -3.30 -15.78
N ILE A 54 5.47 -2.93 -16.37
CA ILE A 54 6.09 -3.66 -17.48
C ILE A 54 6.47 -5.08 -17.05
N VAL A 55 7.13 -5.24 -15.89
CA VAL A 55 7.52 -6.55 -15.36
C VAL A 55 6.28 -7.41 -15.07
N THR A 56 5.24 -6.81 -14.51
CA THR A 56 3.98 -7.50 -14.22
C THR A 56 3.29 -7.95 -15.50
N ILE A 57 3.21 -7.11 -16.53
CA ILE A 57 2.66 -7.47 -17.84
C ILE A 57 3.48 -8.60 -18.47
N HIS A 58 4.81 -8.49 -18.45
CA HIS A 58 5.69 -9.52 -18.98
C HIS A 58 5.46 -10.86 -18.27
N HIS A 59 5.49 -10.87 -16.93
CA HIS A 59 5.27 -12.07 -16.14
C HIS A 59 3.86 -12.65 -16.32
N GLN A 60 2.82 -11.80 -16.39
CA GLN A 60 1.45 -12.23 -16.64
C GLN A 60 1.30 -12.82 -18.04
N GLY A 61 1.94 -12.22 -19.06
CA GLY A 61 1.99 -12.74 -20.42
C GLY A 61 2.65 -14.11 -20.46
N THR A 62 3.82 -14.25 -19.82
CA THR A 62 4.51 -15.54 -19.68
C THR A 62 3.62 -16.57 -18.99
N PHE A 63 2.98 -16.25 -17.86
CA PHE A 63 2.08 -17.16 -17.16
C PHE A 63 0.88 -17.59 -18.02
N LYS A 64 0.25 -16.67 -18.75
CA LYS A 64 -0.84 -16.99 -19.69
C LYS A 64 -0.37 -17.92 -20.81
N SER A 65 0.81 -17.66 -21.38
CA SER A 65 1.41 -18.53 -22.39
C SER A 65 1.73 -19.92 -21.82
N GLN A 66 2.24 -20.00 -20.59
CA GLN A 66 2.52 -21.29 -19.95
C GLN A 66 1.25 -22.10 -19.68
N ILE A 67 0.11 -21.47 -19.34
CA ILE A 67 -1.18 -22.16 -19.21
C ILE A 67 -1.68 -22.68 -20.57
N SER A 68 -1.57 -21.88 -21.64
CA SER A 68 -1.97 -22.32 -22.99
C SER A 68 -1.12 -23.44 -23.56
N GLU A 69 0.11 -23.61 -23.05
CA GLU A 69 1.05 -24.66 -23.45
C GLU A 69 0.94 -25.93 -22.58
N THR A 70 0.14 -25.92 -21.50
CA THR A 70 -0.09 -27.16 -20.74
C THR A 70 -0.91 -28.14 -21.59
N PRO A 71 -0.38 -29.32 -21.93
CA PRO A 71 -1.08 -30.24 -22.81
C PRO A 71 -2.37 -30.69 -22.14
N SER A 72 -3.44 -30.75 -22.95
CA SER A 72 -4.79 -31.27 -22.72
C SER A 72 -4.83 -32.76 -22.30
N SER A 73 -3.89 -33.19 -21.46
CA SER A 73 -3.67 -34.55 -20.98
C SER A 73 -4.10 -34.71 -19.52
N TYR A 74 -4.11 -33.63 -18.74
CA TYR A 74 -4.59 -33.65 -17.34
C TYR A 74 -6.12 -33.58 -17.20
N LEU A 75 -6.86 -33.29 -18.29
CA LEU A 75 -8.33 -33.26 -18.28
C LEU A 75 -8.99 -34.62 -18.55
N ILE A 76 -8.22 -35.70 -18.81
CA ILE A 76 -8.76 -37.05 -19.12
C ILE A 76 -8.71 -38.02 -17.92
N LEU A 77 -8.13 -37.63 -16.77
CA LEU A 77 -8.05 -38.48 -15.57
C LEU A 77 -9.13 -38.20 -14.51
N GLY A 78 -10.12 -37.38 -14.83
CA GLY A 78 -11.30 -37.13 -13.98
C GLY A 78 -12.53 -37.80 -14.57
N GLN A 79 -12.57 -39.13 -14.50
CA GLN A 79 -13.74 -39.95 -14.81
C GLN A 79 -14.44 -40.31 -13.50
#